data_AF-A0A349MWX9-F1
#
_entry.id   AF-A0A349MWX9-F1
#
_cell.length_a   1.000
_cell.length_b   1.000
_cell.length_c   1.000
_cell.angle_alpha   90.00
_cell.angle_beta   90.00
_cell.angle_gamma   90.00
#
_symmetry.space_group_name_H-M   'P 1'
#
loop_
_entity.id
_entity.type
_entity.pdbx_description
1 polymer ?
#
loop_
_entity_poly.entity_id
_entity_poly.type
_entity_poly.pdbx_seq_one_letter_code
_entity_poly.pdbx_strand_id
1 'polypeptide(L)' 'MENKDQKFMRELVEKYHGNPDEFEDHATDEEKEAYIQAGARERSRKILEVLYPSKKEREA' A
#
# COMPACT_ATOMS: atom_id res chain seq x y z
N MET A 1 13.52 -3.87 -0.75
CA MET A 1 13.04 -2.93 -1.80
C MET A 1 11.63 -2.53 -1.46
N GLU A 2 11.40 -1.23 -1.25
CA GLU A 2 10.06 -0.66 -1.09
C GLU A 2 9.30 -0.77 -2.42
N ASN A 3 8.05 -1.24 -2.41
CA ASN A 3 7.22 -1.30 -3.61
C ASN A 3 6.45 0.03 -3.78
N LYS A 4 6.07 0.36 -5.02
CA LYS A 4 5.28 1.55 -5.37
C LYS A 4 4.04 1.73 -4.49
N ASP A 5 3.32 0.65 -4.18
CA ASP A 5 2.13 0.73 -3.30
C ASP A 5 2.50 1.10 -1.86
N GLN A 6 3.62 0.59 -1.34
CA GLN A 6 4.12 0.96 0.00
C GLN A 6 4.55 2.42 0.05
N LYS A 7 5.27 2.89 -0.98
CA LYS A 7 5.68 4.28 -1.09
C LYS A 7 4.47 5.20 -1.13
N PHE A 8 3.49 4.89 -1.98
CA PHE A 8 2.26 5.67 -2.10
C PHE A 8 1.48 5.77 -0.79
N MET A 9 1.28 4.64 -0.09
CA MET A 9 0.62 4.65 1.22
C MET A 9 1.40 5.49 2.24
N ARG A 10 2.74 5.47 2.19
CA ARG A 10 3.59 6.30 3.06
C ARG A 10 3.44 7.79 2.76
N GLU A 11 3.45 8.16 1.48
CA GLU A 11 3.27 9.55 1.04
C GLU A 11 1.90 10.10 1.46
N LEU A 12 0.84 9.29 1.37
CA LEU A 12 -0.48 9.68 1.89
C LEU A 12 -0.49 9.81 3.41
N VAL A 13 0.11 8.86 4.14
CA VAL A 13 0.23 8.96 5.60
C VAL A 13 1.00 10.21 6.00
N GLU A 14 2.10 10.55 5.32
CA GLU A 14 2.88 11.77 5.57
C GLU A 14 2.07 13.03 5.23
N LYS A 15 1.32 13.04 4.12
CA LYS A 15 0.45 14.15 3.70
C LYS A 15 -0.60 14.51 4.75
N TYR A 16 -1.17 13.52 5.43
CA TYR A 16 -2.18 13.70 6.47
C TYR A 16 -1.60 13.53 7.88
N HIS A 17 -0.29 13.72 8.04
CA HIS A 17 0.42 13.71 9.33
C HIS A 17 0.24 12.44 10.18
N GLY A 18 -0.13 11.32 9.56
CA GLY A 18 -0.50 10.09 10.25
C GLY A 18 -1.76 10.22 11.12
N ASN A 19 -2.55 11.26 10.90
CA ASN A 19 -3.78 11.52 11.63
C ASN A 19 -4.99 10.96 10.85
N PRO A 20 -5.68 9.94 11.37
CA PRO A 20 -6.82 9.35 10.69
C PRO A 20 -8.00 10.32 10.55
N ASP A 21 -8.19 11.23 11.51
CA ASP A 21 -9.26 12.24 11.46
C ASP A 21 -8.99 13.25 10.32
N GLU A 22 -7.74 13.73 10.17
CA GLU A 22 -7.37 14.61 9.05
C GLU A 22 -7.49 13.89 7.69
N PHE A 23 -7.17 12.60 7.64
CA PHE A 23 -7.38 11.80 6.43
C PHE A 23 -8.87 11.66 6.10
N GLU A 24 -9.73 11.42 7.09
CA GLU A 24 -11.17 11.29 6.88
C GLU A 24 -11.80 12.61 6.41
N ASP A 25 -11.44 13.73 7.04
CA ASP A 25 -12.03 15.05 6.78
C ASP A 25 -11.49 15.73 5.52
N HIS A 26 -10.24 15.46 5.13
CA HIS A 26 -9.55 16.20 4.06
C HIS A 26 -9.10 15.37 2.87
N ALA A 27 -9.11 14.04 2.93
CA ALA A 27 -8.81 13.22 1.76
C ALA A 27 -9.97 13.21 0.77
N THR A 28 -9.64 13.32 -0.52
CA THR A 28 -10.60 13.15 -1.60
C THR A 28 -11.08 11.71 -1.67
N ASP A 29 -12.27 11.48 -2.25
CA ASP A 29 -12.78 10.13 -2.46
C ASP A 29 -11.83 9.27 -3.31
N GLU A 30 -11.15 9.87 -4.29
CA GLU A 30 -10.14 9.20 -5.11
C GLU A 30 -8.93 8.75 -4.28
N GLU A 31 -8.43 9.59 -3.37
CA GLU A 31 -7.31 9.24 -2.49
C GLU A 31 -7.68 8.13 -1.50
N LYS A 32 -8.90 8.17 -0.96
CA LYS A 32 -9.43 7.12 -0.08
C LYS A 32 -9.52 5.79 -0.82
N GLU A 33 -10.09 5.79 -2.03
CA GLU A 33 -10.19 4.58 -2.85
C GLU A 33 -8.80 4.05 -3.24
N ALA A 34 -7.89 4.92 -3.68
CA ALA A 34 -6.53 4.55 -4.06
C ALA A 34 -5.75 3.97 -2.88
N TYR A 35 -5.90 4.51 -1.66
CA TYR A 35 -5.28 3.96 -0.44
C TYR A 35 -5.77 2.53 -0.16
N ILE A 36 -7.08 2.29 -0.27
CA ILE A 36 -7.69 0.98 -0.08
C ILE A 36 -7.16 -0.02 -1.13
N GLN A 37 -7.10 0.38 -2.40
CA GLN A 37 -6.60 -0.46 -3.49
C GLN A 37 -5.11 -0.80 -3.30
N ALA A 38 -4.27 0.18 -2.96
CA ALA A 38 -2.86 -0.03 -2.68
C ALA A 38 -2.66 -1.02 -1.51
N GLY A 39 -3.43 -0.85 -0.43
CA GLY A 39 -3.42 -1.78 0.70
C GLY A 39 -3.85 -3.20 0.31
N ALA A 40 -4.85 -3.35 -0.56
CA ALA A 40 -5.29 -4.66 -1.04
C ALA A 40 -4.22 -5.36 -1.90
N ARG A 41 -3.54 -4.63 -2.79
CA ARG A 41 -2.45 -5.14 -3.63
C ARG A 41 -1.26 -5.57 -2.78
N GLU A 42 -0.86 -4.75 -1.82
CA GLU A 42 0.25 -5.05 -0.92
C GLU A 42 -0.05 -6.25 -0.02
N ARG A 43 -1.27 -6.38 0.52
CA ARG A 43 -1.70 -7.58 1.25
C ARG A 43 -1.65 -8.83 0.35
N SER A 44 -2.19 -8.73 -0.86
CA SER A 44 -2.19 -9.85 -1.82
C SER A 44 -0.76 -10.29 -2.17
N ARG A 45 0.14 -9.34 -2.38
CA ARG A 45 1.56 -9.60 -2.61
C ARG A 45 2.19 -10.36 -1.43
N LYS A 46 2.01 -9.90 -0.19
CA LYS A 46 2.54 -10.58 1.00
C LYS A 46 2.00 -12.01 1.14
N ILE A 47 0.71 -12.22 0.86
CA ILE A 47 0.08 -13.55 0.87
C ILE A 47 0.75 -14.44 -0.19
N LEU A 48 0.95 -13.94 -1.41
CA LEU A 48 1.62 -14.69 -2.47
C LEU A 48 3.08 -15.02 -2.14
N GLU A 49 3.80 -14.12 -1.45
CA GLU A 49 5.17 -14.40 -1.00
C GLU A 49 5.24 -15.53 0.03
N VAL A 50 4.24 -15.65 0.90
CA VAL A 50 4.13 -16.74 1.89
C VAL A 50 3.72 -18.05 1.21
N LEU A 51 2.74 -18.01 0.31
CA LEU A 51 2.21 -19.20 -0.36
C LEU A 51 3.15 -19.75 -1.44
N TYR A 52 3.94 -18.89 -2.07
CA TYR A 52 4.82 -19.23 -3.21
C TYR A 52 6.24 -18.69 -3.04
N PRO A 53 6.99 -19.13 -2.01
CA PRO A 53 8.31 -18.59 -1.69
C PRO A 53 9.34 -18.79 -2.82
N SER A 54 9.24 -19.90 -3.58
CA SER A 54 10.19 -20.29 -4.64
C SER A 54 10.09 -19.50 -5.95
N LYS A 55 9.08 -18.63 -6.13
CA LYS A 55 9.02 -17.76 -7.33
C LYS A 55 10.05 -16.64 -7.30
N LYS A 56 10.72 -16.40 -6.17
CA LYS A 56 11.85 -15.46 -6.08
C LYS A 56 13.14 -16.01 -6.71
N GLU A 57 13.25 -17.31 -6.96
CA GLU A 57 14.48 -17.95 -7.48
C GLU A 57 14.54 -18.04 -9.00
N ARG A 58 13.50 -17.62 -9.74
CA ARG A 58 13.46 -17.73 -11.22
C ARG A 58 13.75 -16.43 -11.99
N GLU A 59 14.06 -15.34 -11.31
CA GLU A 59 14.53 -14.08 -11.93
C GLU A 59 15.99 -13.77 -11.52
N ALA A 60 16.87 -14.78 -11.56
CA ALA A 60 18.32 -14.63 -11.46
C ALA A 60 19.00 -15.16 -12.72
#